data_AF-A0A7V0P0S0-F1
#
_entry.id   AF-A0A7V0P0S0-F1
#
_cell.length_a   1.000
_cell.length_b   1.000
_cell.length_c   1.000
_cell.angle_alpha   90.00
_cell.angle_beta   90.00
_cell.angle_gamma   90.00
#
_symmetry.space_group_name_H-M   'P 1'
#
loop_
_entity.id
_entity.type
_entity.pdbx_description
1 polymer ?
#
loop_
_entity_poly.entity_id
_entity_poly.type
_entity_poly.pdbx_seq_one_letter_code
_entity_poly.pdbx_strand_id
1 'polypeptide(L)'
;MNVSERYFKEAFIEHLSKGSLRVISPLVVRALYSSTLRRVAMKEIEKRIIAQMEAVAKPEFLPGVQRDKADMISALLNSAERALEKKLISPSILHRLINTFLTNVVFSQDREARSAVERFRRMHKGQPPPGFLVISPTKSCNLKCTGCYANSWTGKEHLDWDILNRIVTEAENLWGIRFFTISGGEPLTYRSHGKDLLDFVHQHSDSFFMMYTNGTLINDRTAEQMAEAGNLSPAISIEGFAASTYARRGKGVFGKILKAMNILRRVGLPFG
;
A
#
# COMPACT_ATOMS: atom_id res chain seq x y z
N MET A 1 -17.28 -31.63 -0.67
CA MET A 1 -17.87 -30.28 -0.77
C MET A 1 -19.35 -30.41 -0.44
N ASN A 2 -19.79 -29.88 0.70
CA ASN A 2 -21.20 -29.92 1.10
C ASN A 2 -22.04 -28.98 0.22
N VAL A 3 -23.33 -29.27 0.05
CA VAL A 3 -24.28 -28.48 -0.78
C VAL A 3 -24.30 -27.00 -0.36
N SER A 4 -24.10 -26.71 0.93
CA SER A 4 -23.92 -25.36 1.48
C SER A 4 -22.65 -24.63 0.97
N GLU A 5 -21.52 -25.32 0.81
CA GLU A 5 -20.28 -24.72 0.28
C GLU A 5 -20.41 -24.38 -1.21
N ARG A 6 -21.16 -25.19 -1.96
CA ARG A 6 -21.38 -24.98 -3.40
C ARG A 6 -22.25 -23.75 -3.66
N TYR A 7 -23.35 -23.61 -2.91
CA TYR A 7 -24.21 -22.42 -2.94
C TYR A 7 -23.45 -21.16 -2.51
N PHE A 8 -22.65 -21.24 -1.44
CA PHE A 8 -21.83 -20.11 -1.00
C PHE A 8 -20.78 -19.73 -2.05
N LYS A 9 -20.15 -20.71 -2.71
CA LYS A 9 -19.18 -20.48 -3.80
C LYS A 9 -19.84 -19.82 -5.01
N GLU A 10 -21.02 -20.28 -5.42
CA GLU A 10 -21.75 -19.72 -6.57
C GLU A 10 -22.26 -18.30 -6.27
N ALA A 11 -22.85 -18.06 -5.09
CA ALA A 11 -23.27 -16.74 -4.64
C ALA A 11 -22.10 -15.76 -4.43
N PHE A 12 -20.96 -16.25 -3.95
CA PHE A 12 -19.72 -15.46 -3.79
C PHE A 12 -19.12 -15.05 -5.14
N ILE A 13 -19.07 -15.96 -6.12
CA ILE A 13 -18.62 -15.66 -7.49
C ILE A 13 -19.59 -14.70 -8.18
N GLU A 14 -20.89 -14.84 -7.97
CA GLU A 14 -21.90 -13.92 -8.48
C GLU A 14 -21.78 -12.52 -7.86
N HIS A 15 -21.57 -12.42 -6.55
CA HIS A 15 -21.39 -11.14 -5.85
C HIS A 15 -20.06 -10.46 -6.19
N LEU A 16 -18.99 -11.24 -6.36
CA LEU A 16 -17.75 -10.72 -6.93
C LEU A 16 -18.02 -10.19 -8.35
N SER A 17 -18.70 -10.95 -9.23
CA SER A 17 -18.91 -10.57 -10.64
C SER A 17 -19.86 -9.39 -10.87
N LYS A 18 -20.78 -9.11 -9.94
CA LYS A 18 -21.82 -8.08 -10.12
C LYS A 18 -21.77 -6.93 -9.11
N GLY A 19 -21.03 -7.04 -8.01
CA GLY A 19 -21.05 -6.09 -6.88
C GLY A 19 -19.81 -5.18 -6.78
N SER A 20 -19.98 -4.01 -6.16
CA SER A 20 -18.84 -3.19 -5.73
C SER A 20 -18.08 -3.89 -4.60
N LEU A 21 -16.75 -3.97 -4.71
CA LEU A 21 -15.88 -4.63 -3.71
C LEU A 21 -16.06 -4.06 -2.29
N ARG A 22 -16.48 -2.79 -2.17
CA ARG A 22 -16.85 -2.15 -0.90
C ARG A 22 -17.99 -2.88 -0.17
N VAL A 23 -19.00 -3.36 -0.89
CA VAL A 23 -20.21 -3.98 -0.32
C VAL A 23 -19.96 -5.43 0.11
N ILE A 24 -19.05 -6.11 -0.59
CA ILE A 24 -18.75 -7.53 -0.37
C ILE A 24 -17.48 -7.78 0.45
N SER A 25 -16.78 -6.71 0.85
CA SER A 25 -15.51 -6.76 1.57
C SER A 25 -15.50 -7.71 2.78
N PRO A 26 -16.51 -7.75 3.67
CA PRO A 26 -16.53 -8.73 4.78
C PRO A 26 -16.60 -10.19 4.30
N LEU A 27 -17.31 -10.47 3.21
CA LEU A 27 -17.39 -11.80 2.60
C LEU A 27 -16.08 -12.17 1.91
N VAL A 28 -15.45 -11.21 1.23
CA VAL A 28 -14.13 -11.39 0.61
C VAL A 28 -13.06 -11.67 1.66
N VAL A 29 -13.05 -10.94 2.77
CA VAL A 29 -12.15 -11.21 3.91
C VAL A 29 -12.37 -12.63 4.44
N ARG A 30 -13.63 -13.03 4.70
CA ARG A 30 -13.94 -14.39 5.16
C ARG A 30 -13.48 -15.46 4.16
N ALA A 31 -13.68 -15.23 2.87
CA ALA A 31 -13.24 -16.15 1.83
C ALA A 31 -11.71 -16.25 1.78
N LEU A 32 -10.98 -15.13 1.87
CA LEU A 32 -9.51 -15.08 1.87
C LEU A 32 -8.89 -15.73 3.11
N TYR A 33 -9.60 -15.76 4.24
CA TYR A 33 -9.17 -16.47 5.45
C TYR A 33 -9.55 -17.95 5.49
N SER A 34 -10.49 -18.38 4.65
CA SER A 34 -10.86 -19.79 4.52
C SER A 34 -9.85 -20.53 3.64
N SER A 35 -9.27 -21.61 4.12
CA SER A 35 -8.33 -22.45 3.35
C SER A 35 -8.96 -22.99 2.06
N THR A 36 -10.26 -23.29 2.08
CA THR A 36 -11.01 -23.80 0.93
C THR A 36 -11.34 -22.71 -0.09
N LEU A 37 -11.73 -21.52 0.38
CA LEU A 37 -12.21 -20.44 -0.49
C LEU A 37 -11.10 -19.49 -0.95
N ARG A 38 -10.00 -19.36 -0.20
CA ARG A 38 -8.89 -18.44 -0.51
C ARG A 38 -8.38 -18.64 -1.92
N ARG A 39 -8.07 -19.88 -2.32
CA ARG A 39 -7.55 -20.18 -3.66
C ARG A 39 -8.54 -19.81 -4.76
N VAL A 40 -9.85 -19.98 -4.52
CA VAL A 40 -10.90 -19.59 -5.48
C VAL A 40 -10.97 -18.06 -5.59
N ALA A 41 -10.99 -17.37 -4.45
CA ALA A 41 -11.02 -15.91 -4.40
C ALA A 41 -9.78 -15.29 -5.06
N MET A 42 -8.59 -15.80 -4.77
CA MET A 42 -7.32 -15.32 -5.34
C MET A 42 -7.28 -15.47 -6.86
N LYS A 43 -7.72 -16.63 -7.40
CA LYS A 43 -7.79 -16.85 -8.86
C LYS A 43 -8.78 -15.90 -9.54
N GLU A 44 -9.91 -15.62 -8.90
CA GLU A 44 -10.90 -14.68 -9.45
C GLU A 44 -10.38 -13.24 -9.42
N ILE A 45 -9.67 -12.84 -8.37
CA ILE A 45 -8.99 -11.53 -8.28
C ILE A 45 -7.92 -11.42 -9.39
N GLU A 46 -7.08 -12.45 -9.55
CA GLU A 46 -6.04 -12.51 -10.58
C GLU A 46 -6.62 -12.33 -11.98
N LYS A 47 -7.65 -13.12 -12.32
CA LYS A 47 -8.32 -13.05 -13.61
C LYS A 47 -8.83 -11.65 -13.93
N ARG A 48 -9.38 -10.94 -12.94
CA ARG A 48 -9.89 -9.57 -13.12
C ARG A 48 -8.80 -8.55 -13.32
N ILE A 49 -7.74 -8.62 -12.53
CA ILE A 49 -6.62 -7.69 -12.64
C ILE A 49 -5.96 -7.85 -14.02
N ILE A 50 -5.74 -9.09 -14.47
CA ILE A 50 -5.20 -9.36 -15.80
C ILE A 50 -6.15 -8.88 -16.90
N ALA A 51 -7.45 -9.18 -16.81
CA ALA A 51 -8.43 -8.72 -17.81
C ALA A 51 -8.51 -7.18 -17.88
N GLN A 52 -8.47 -6.48 -16.74
CA GLN A 52 -8.45 -5.02 -16.69
C GLN A 52 -7.15 -4.46 -17.28
N MET A 53 -6.01 -5.09 -17.00
CA MET A 53 -4.71 -4.73 -17.58
C MET A 53 -4.72 -4.88 -19.10
N GLU A 54 -5.23 -5.99 -19.61
CA GLU A 54 -5.36 -6.25 -21.05
C GLU A 54 -6.32 -5.26 -21.72
N ALA A 55 -7.42 -4.90 -21.07
CA ALA A 55 -8.39 -3.94 -21.59
C ALA A 55 -7.83 -2.51 -21.76
N VAL A 56 -6.82 -2.14 -20.95
CA VAL A 56 -6.13 -0.84 -21.05
C VAL A 56 -4.79 -0.92 -21.79
N ALA A 57 -4.40 -2.11 -22.26
CA ALA A 57 -3.17 -2.30 -23.00
C ALA A 57 -3.26 -1.60 -24.35
N LYS A 58 -2.32 -0.68 -24.60
CA LYS A 58 -2.23 -0.02 -25.90
C LYS A 58 -1.59 -0.96 -26.94
N PRO A 59 -2.04 -0.93 -28.20
CA PRO A 59 -1.49 -1.75 -29.29
C PRO A 59 0.01 -1.53 -29.54
N GLU A 60 0.53 -0.35 -29.17
CA GLU A 60 1.94 0.03 -29.29
C GLU A 60 2.89 -0.74 -28.36
N PHE A 61 2.37 -1.41 -27.32
CA PHE A 61 3.20 -2.17 -26.40
C PHE A 61 3.50 -3.58 -26.94
N LEU A 62 4.77 -3.99 -26.85
CA LEU A 62 5.21 -5.31 -27.26
C LEU A 62 4.45 -6.41 -26.49
N PRO A 63 4.00 -7.50 -27.15
CA PRO A 63 3.31 -8.60 -26.48
C PRO A 63 4.12 -9.24 -25.33
N GLY A 64 5.46 -9.23 -25.44
CA GLY A 64 6.36 -9.67 -24.35
C GLY A 64 6.16 -8.88 -23.06
N VAL A 65 6.04 -7.55 -23.16
CA VAL A 65 5.82 -6.67 -22.00
C VAL A 65 4.49 -6.96 -21.31
N GLN A 66 3.44 -7.29 -22.07
CA GLN A 66 2.15 -7.63 -21.48
C GLN A 66 2.21 -8.97 -20.73
N ARG A 67 2.95 -9.94 -21.26
CA ARG A 67 3.21 -11.21 -20.55
C ARG A 67 4.01 -11.00 -19.28
N ASP A 68 5.10 -10.23 -19.33
CA ASP A 68 5.92 -9.93 -18.15
C ASP A 68 5.10 -9.25 -17.03
N LYS A 69 4.19 -8.33 -17.41
CA LYS A 69 3.27 -7.70 -16.46
C LYS A 69 2.29 -8.70 -15.84
N ALA A 70 1.72 -9.60 -16.64
CA ALA A 70 0.83 -10.65 -16.15
C ALA A 70 1.59 -11.56 -15.16
N ASP A 71 2.79 -12.01 -15.51
CA ASP A 71 3.63 -12.86 -14.67
C ASP A 71 4.00 -12.16 -13.35
N MET A 72 4.30 -10.86 -13.40
CA MET A 72 4.54 -10.03 -12.22
C MET A 72 3.29 -9.96 -11.31
N ILE A 73 2.10 -9.73 -11.88
CA ILE A 73 0.85 -9.72 -11.13
C ILE A 73 0.60 -11.07 -10.46
N SER A 74 0.76 -12.17 -11.20
CA SER A 74 0.63 -13.53 -10.68
C SER A 74 1.62 -13.79 -9.54
N ALA A 75 2.88 -13.36 -9.67
CA ALA A 75 3.89 -13.51 -8.62
C ALA A 75 3.54 -12.71 -7.35
N LEU A 76 3.02 -11.49 -7.50
CA LEU A 76 2.55 -10.66 -6.39
C LEU A 76 1.35 -11.30 -5.67
N LEU A 77 0.36 -11.78 -6.42
CA LEU A 77 -0.82 -12.43 -5.86
C LEU A 77 -0.47 -13.75 -5.17
N ASN A 78 0.42 -14.56 -5.75
CA ASN A 78 0.93 -15.76 -5.09
C ASN A 78 1.66 -15.43 -3.78
N SER A 79 2.37 -14.30 -3.73
CA SER A 79 3.04 -13.83 -2.51
C SER A 79 2.04 -13.37 -1.45
N ALA A 80 0.97 -12.68 -1.86
CA ALA A 80 -0.14 -12.33 -0.99
C ALA A 80 -0.89 -13.56 -0.46
N GLU A 81 -1.15 -14.57 -1.31
CA GLU A 81 -1.78 -15.82 -0.90
C GLU A 81 -0.95 -16.54 0.19
N ARG A 82 0.37 -16.62 0.00
CA ARG A 82 1.28 -17.22 1.00
C ARG A 82 1.29 -16.43 2.30
N ALA A 83 1.21 -15.10 2.25
CA ALA A 83 1.16 -14.27 3.45
C ALA A 83 -0.14 -14.49 4.24
N LEU A 84 -1.27 -14.60 3.53
CA LEU A 84 -2.57 -14.93 4.11
C LEU A 84 -2.60 -16.36 4.69
N GLU A 85 -2.02 -17.32 3.99
CA GLU A 85 -1.88 -18.70 4.46
C GLU A 85 -1.10 -18.80 5.77
N LYS A 86 0.00 -18.06 5.86
CA LYS A 86 0.83 -17.97 7.06
C LYS A 86 0.25 -17.06 8.14
N LYS A 87 -0.94 -16.50 7.93
CA LYS A 87 -1.62 -15.56 8.84
C LYS A 87 -0.72 -14.38 9.26
N LEU A 88 0.08 -13.88 8.31
CA LEU A 88 1.00 -12.75 8.55
C LEU A 88 0.31 -11.39 8.48
N ILE A 89 -0.93 -11.36 7.98
CA ILE A 89 -1.77 -10.17 7.91
C ILE A 89 -2.91 -10.39 8.91
N SER A 90 -3.34 -9.37 9.65
CA SER A 90 -4.50 -9.50 10.55
C SER A 90 -5.83 -9.31 9.78
N PRO A 91 -6.98 -9.82 10.26
CA PRO A 91 -8.24 -9.68 9.55
C PRO A 91 -8.70 -8.23 9.41
N SER A 92 -8.50 -7.41 10.45
CA SER A 92 -8.83 -5.98 10.42
C SER A 92 -7.99 -5.22 9.39
N ILE A 93 -6.69 -5.55 9.31
CA ILE A 93 -5.78 -4.94 8.32
C ILE A 93 -6.14 -5.42 6.92
N LEU A 94 -6.44 -6.70 6.72
CA LEU A 94 -6.87 -7.21 5.41
C LEU A 94 -8.16 -6.53 4.93
N HIS A 95 -9.13 -6.33 5.84
CA HIS A 95 -10.37 -5.63 5.51
C HIS A 95 -10.09 -4.20 5.03
N ARG A 96 -9.23 -3.46 5.75
CA ARG A 96 -8.83 -2.11 5.35
C ARG A 96 -8.07 -2.11 4.02
N LEU A 97 -7.12 -3.02 3.81
CA LEU A 97 -6.40 -3.20 2.53
C LEU A 97 -7.34 -3.45 1.35
N ILE A 98 -8.37 -4.27 1.51
CA ILE A 98 -9.34 -4.51 0.44
C ILE A 98 -10.13 -3.23 0.12
N ASN A 99 -10.54 -2.50 1.15
CA ASN A 99 -11.35 -1.29 0.98
C ASN A 99 -10.54 -0.13 0.39
N THR A 100 -9.34 0.13 0.89
CA THR A 100 -8.51 1.26 0.45
C THR A 100 -7.68 0.89 -0.79
N PHE A 101 -6.86 -0.15 -0.70
CA PHE A 101 -5.95 -0.51 -1.78
C PHE A 101 -6.66 -1.21 -2.94
N LEU A 102 -7.36 -2.34 -2.73
CA LEU A 102 -7.98 -3.02 -3.87
C LEU A 102 -9.10 -2.18 -4.48
N THR A 103 -10.02 -1.67 -3.67
CA THR A 103 -11.22 -1.02 -4.22
C THR A 103 -10.94 0.39 -4.76
N ASN A 104 -10.20 1.22 -4.02
CA ASN A 104 -9.97 2.61 -4.43
C ASN A 104 -8.75 2.76 -5.35
N VAL A 105 -7.68 1.97 -5.16
CA VAL A 105 -6.45 2.08 -5.96
C VAL A 105 -6.44 1.15 -7.18
N VAL A 106 -6.68 -0.16 -6.99
CA VAL A 106 -6.51 -1.15 -8.09
C VAL A 106 -7.71 -1.13 -9.05
N PHE A 107 -8.93 -1.20 -8.51
CA PHE A 107 -10.14 -1.28 -9.33
C PHE A 107 -10.76 0.09 -9.63
N SER A 108 -10.21 1.18 -9.08
CA SER A 108 -10.68 2.55 -9.27
C SER A 108 -12.20 2.70 -9.17
N GLN A 109 -12.85 1.95 -8.27
CA GLN A 109 -14.31 1.93 -8.17
C GLN A 109 -14.87 3.21 -7.55
N ASP A 110 -14.00 4.00 -6.91
CA ASP A 110 -14.32 5.34 -6.38
C ASP A 110 -14.87 6.22 -7.53
N ARG A 111 -16.12 6.66 -7.36
CA ARG A 111 -16.83 7.48 -8.35
C ARG A 111 -16.28 8.91 -8.35
N GLU A 112 -15.94 9.45 -7.18
CA GLU A 112 -15.31 10.77 -7.06
C GLU A 112 -13.95 10.78 -7.76
N ALA A 113 -13.12 9.76 -7.56
CA ALA A 113 -11.82 9.61 -8.19
C ALA A 113 -11.92 9.56 -9.73
N ARG A 114 -12.83 8.74 -10.27
CA ARG A 114 -13.07 8.68 -11.72
C ARG A 114 -13.55 10.01 -12.28
N SER A 115 -14.46 10.68 -11.57
CA SER A 115 -14.93 12.00 -11.98
C SER A 115 -13.81 13.04 -11.95
N ALA A 116 -12.90 12.99 -10.97
CA ALA A 116 -11.73 13.84 -10.91
C ALA A 116 -10.82 13.64 -12.13
N VAL A 117 -10.52 12.39 -12.49
CA VAL A 117 -9.72 12.05 -13.69
C VAL A 117 -10.37 12.59 -14.96
N GLU A 118 -11.68 12.44 -15.12
CA GLU A 118 -12.40 12.97 -16.28
C GLU A 118 -12.40 14.51 -16.33
N ARG A 119 -12.63 15.18 -15.19
CA ARG A 119 -12.55 16.64 -15.10
C ARG A 119 -11.16 17.13 -15.46
N PHE A 120 -10.11 16.49 -14.93
CA PHE A 120 -8.73 16.81 -15.24
C PHE A 120 -8.47 16.68 -16.75
N ARG A 121 -8.87 15.57 -17.37
CA ARG A 121 -8.74 15.39 -18.82
C ARG A 121 -9.44 16.48 -19.62
N ARG A 122 -10.65 16.89 -19.23
CA ARG A 122 -11.38 17.99 -19.90
C ARG A 122 -10.61 19.31 -19.81
N MET A 123 -10.06 19.64 -18.65
CA MET A 123 -9.29 20.87 -18.45
C MET A 123 -7.92 20.85 -19.14
N HIS A 124 -7.31 19.67 -19.29
CA HIS A 124 -5.95 19.50 -19.79
C HIS A 124 -5.90 18.84 -21.19
N LYS A 125 -6.86 19.16 -22.06
CA LYS A 125 -6.88 18.75 -23.49
C LYS A 125 -6.70 17.24 -23.70
N GLY A 126 -7.36 16.44 -22.85
CA GLY A 126 -7.32 14.98 -22.89
C GLY A 126 -6.16 14.34 -22.15
N GLN A 127 -5.20 15.10 -21.61
CA GLN A 127 -4.09 14.54 -20.83
C GLN A 127 -4.59 13.98 -19.49
N PRO A 128 -4.19 12.76 -19.10
CA PRO A 128 -4.53 12.21 -17.80
C PRO A 128 -3.77 12.94 -16.68
N PRO A 129 -4.31 12.95 -15.45
CA PRO A 129 -3.57 13.44 -14.30
C PRO A 129 -2.38 12.53 -13.96
N PRO A 130 -1.43 13.02 -13.15
CA PRO A 130 -0.41 12.16 -12.53
C PRO A 130 -1.07 11.01 -11.77
N GLY A 131 -0.61 9.78 -12.02
CA GLY A 131 -1.15 8.56 -11.39
C GLY A 131 -0.43 8.14 -10.09
N PHE A 132 0.64 8.84 -9.72
CA PHE A 132 1.49 8.47 -8.58
C PHE A 132 2.17 9.71 -8.00
N LEU A 133 2.22 9.80 -6.67
CA LEU A 133 2.89 10.89 -5.95
C LEU A 133 3.84 10.31 -4.90
N VAL A 134 5.10 10.75 -4.95
CA VAL A 134 6.08 10.52 -3.88
C VAL A 134 6.33 11.86 -3.18
N ILE A 135 6.17 11.88 -1.87
CA ILE A 135 6.38 13.07 -1.04
C ILE A 135 7.35 12.77 0.10
N SER A 136 8.26 13.70 0.38
CA SER A 136 9.17 13.65 1.53
C SER A 136 8.74 14.73 2.53
N PRO A 137 7.95 14.38 3.57
CA PRO A 137 7.46 15.37 4.53
C PRO A 137 8.55 16.05 5.34
N THR A 138 9.71 15.41 5.46
CA THR A 138 10.82 15.90 6.27
C THR A 138 12.14 15.69 5.53
N LYS A 139 13.20 16.36 5.95
CA LYS A 139 14.58 15.95 5.64
C LYS A 139 15.26 15.34 6.85
N SER A 140 14.62 15.47 8.02
CA SER A 140 15.12 14.95 9.28
C SER A 140 15.26 13.43 9.21
N CYS A 141 16.41 12.93 9.64
CA CYS A 141 16.66 11.50 9.75
C CYS A 141 17.52 11.22 10.99
N ASN A 142 17.26 10.10 11.64
CA ASN A 142 18.01 9.64 12.80
C ASN A 142 19.26 8.81 12.42
N LEU A 143 19.53 8.63 11.13
CA LEU A 143 20.74 7.98 10.60
C LEU A 143 21.49 8.93 9.65
N LYS A 144 22.77 8.63 9.40
CA LYS A 144 23.64 9.32 8.42
C LYS A 144 24.27 8.29 7.47
N CYS A 145 23.46 7.69 6.61
CA CYS A 145 23.88 6.57 5.77
C CYS A 145 24.92 6.99 4.72
N THR A 146 25.89 6.11 4.46
CA THR A 146 26.81 6.25 3.32
C THR A 146 26.03 6.22 2.00
N GLY A 147 26.25 7.20 1.13
CA GLY A 147 25.55 7.31 -0.16
C GLY A 147 24.06 7.65 -0.02
N CYS A 148 23.66 8.39 1.01
CA CYS A 148 22.31 8.93 1.13
C CYS A 148 22.06 10.01 0.06
N TYR A 149 21.22 9.72 -0.94
CA TYR A 149 20.91 10.67 -2.02
C TYR A 149 20.28 11.97 -1.50
N ALA A 150 19.48 11.88 -0.43
CA ALA A 150 18.77 13.01 0.16
C ALA A 150 19.67 13.87 1.06
N ASN A 151 20.90 13.41 1.33
CA ASN A 151 21.81 13.99 2.31
C ASN A 151 21.05 14.36 3.60
N SER A 152 20.31 13.40 4.17
CA SER A 152 19.49 13.65 5.36
C SER A 152 20.34 13.69 6.63
N TRP A 153 19.93 14.52 7.58
CA TRP A 153 20.54 14.60 8.91
C TRP A 153 19.46 14.91 9.96
N THR A 154 19.80 14.86 11.24
CA THR A 154 18.88 15.28 12.30
C THR A 154 18.70 16.79 12.26
N GLY A 155 17.54 17.24 11.79
CA GLY A 155 17.27 18.65 11.52
C GLY A 155 15.80 19.01 11.66
N LYS A 156 15.48 20.28 11.38
CA LYS A 156 14.11 20.83 11.44
C LYS A 156 13.53 21.16 10.06
N GLU A 157 14.23 20.82 8.97
CA GLU A 157 13.69 20.97 7.63
C GLU A 157 12.53 19.97 7.42
N HIS A 158 11.32 20.49 7.33
CA HIS A 158 10.11 19.72 7.06
C HIS A 158 9.09 20.59 6.32
N LEU A 159 8.11 19.94 5.68
CA LEU A 159 6.91 20.61 5.18
C LEU A 159 6.02 21.00 6.36
N ASP A 160 5.42 22.18 6.33
CA ASP A 160 4.35 22.51 7.26
C ASP A 160 3.16 21.57 7.07
N TRP A 161 2.49 21.25 8.17
CA TRP A 161 1.34 20.33 8.20
C TRP A 161 0.30 20.69 7.15
N ASP A 162 -0.07 21.97 7.10
CA ASP A 162 -1.13 22.46 6.21
C ASP A 162 -0.73 22.34 4.74
N ILE A 163 0.57 22.48 4.42
CA ILE A 163 1.09 22.29 3.07
C ILE A 163 1.05 20.81 2.69
N LEU A 164 1.53 19.92 3.56
CA LEU A 164 1.51 18.48 3.33
C LEU A 164 0.06 18.00 3.11
N ASN A 165 -0.84 18.40 4.00
CA ASN A 165 -2.26 18.06 3.94
C ASN A 165 -2.91 18.58 2.65
N ARG A 166 -2.66 19.84 2.29
CA ARG A 166 -3.20 20.43 1.06
C ARG A 166 -2.72 19.69 -0.20
N ILE A 167 -1.43 19.34 -0.29
CA ILE A 167 -0.89 18.62 -1.45
C ILE A 167 -1.64 17.30 -1.67
N VAL A 168 -1.85 16.53 -0.60
CA VAL A 168 -2.51 15.22 -0.70
C VAL A 168 -4.00 15.37 -0.93
N THR A 169 -4.69 16.29 -0.25
CA THR A 169 -6.10 16.59 -0.51
C THR A 169 -6.34 17.05 -1.94
N GLU A 170 -5.48 17.91 -2.49
CA GLU A 170 -5.58 18.36 -3.89
C GLU A 170 -5.34 17.19 -4.84
N ALA A 171 -4.35 16.33 -4.60
CA ALA A 171 -4.12 15.14 -5.42
C ALA A 171 -5.31 14.17 -5.37
N GLU A 172 -5.92 13.96 -4.21
CA GLU A 172 -7.13 13.15 -4.06
C GLU A 172 -8.30 13.72 -4.88
N ASN A 173 -8.53 15.03 -4.79
CA ASN A 173 -9.71 15.70 -5.37
C ASN A 173 -9.58 16.06 -6.85
N LEU A 174 -8.37 16.43 -7.29
CA LEU A 174 -8.09 16.91 -8.64
C LEU A 174 -7.57 15.78 -9.54
N TRP A 175 -6.76 14.86 -9.01
CA TRP A 175 -6.17 13.78 -9.80
C TRP A 175 -6.87 12.45 -9.60
N GLY A 176 -7.62 12.30 -8.50
CA GLY A 176 -8.29 11.04 -8.18
C GLY A 176 -7.35 9.95 -7.67
N ILE A 177 -6.09 10.28 -7.33
CA ILE A 177 -5.16 9.29 -6.79
C ILE A 177 -5.50 8.95 -5.33
N ARG A 178 -5.27 7.70 -4.96
CA ARG A 178 -5.51 7.15 -3.62
C ARG A 178 -4.33 6.35 -3.10
N PHE A 179 -3.21 6.37 -3.82
CA PHE A 179 -1.99 5.68 -3.46
C PHE A 179 -0.84 6.67 -3.44
N PHE A 180 -0.17 6.75 -2.31
CA PHE A 180 0.89 7.72 -2.05
C PHE A 180 2.11 7.00 -1.50
N THR A 181 3.29 7.48 -1.90
CA THR A 181 4.55 7.02 -1.31
C THR A 181 5.15 8.13 -0.46
N ILE A 182 5.40 7.82 0.80
CA ILE A 182 6.10 8.69 1.73
C ILE A 182 7.57 8.30 1.75
N SER A 183 8.44 9.24 1.42
CA SER A 183 9.90 9.08 1.50
C SER A 183 10.47 10.01 2.59
N GLY A 184 11.80 10.05 2.67
CA GLY A 184 12.70 11.14 3.12
C GLY A 184 12.29 12.03 4.31
N GLY A 185 13.21 12.42 5.20
CA GLY A 185 14.43 11.71 5.60
C GLY A 185 14.01 10.36 6.18
N GLU A 186 13.83 10.26 7.50
CA GLU A 186 13.05 9.18 8.09
C GLU A 186 11.61 9.67 8.34
N PRO A 187 10.60 9.12 7.64
CA PRO A 187 9.22 9.59 7.76
C PRO A 187 8.69 9.66 9.20
N LEU A 188 9.06 8.71 10.05
CA LEU A 188 8.63 8.67 11.46
C LEU A 188 9.22 9.79 12.33
N THR A 189 10.19 10.55 11.82
CA THR A 189 10.71 11.77 12.49
C THR A 189 9.92 13.03 12.16
N TYR A 190 9.00 12.98 11.19
CA TYR A 190 8.19 14.13 10.79
C TYR A 190 7.38 14.66 11.97
N ARG A 191 7.49 15.96 12.25
CA ARG A 191 6.70 16.67 13.25
C ARG A 191 6.39 18.07 12.71
N SER A 192 5.12 18.48 12.77
CA SER A 192 4.69 19.83 12.40
C SER A 192 3.37 20.16 13.10
N HIS A 193 3.24 21.38 13.65
CA HIS A 193 2.06 21.81 14.42
C HIS A 193 1.60 20.82 15.51
N GLY A 194 2.54 20.14 16.17
CA GLY A 194 2.25 19.15 17.21
C GLY A 194 1.72 17.81 16.70
N LYS A 195 1.65 17.60 15.38
CA LYS A 195 1.21 16.36 14.72
C LYS A 195 2.37 15.63 14.08
N ASP A 196 2.18 14.34 13.80
CA ASP A 196 3.15 13.48 13.14
C ASP A 196 2.59 12.72 11.92
N LEU A 197 3.41 11.85 11.32
CA LEU A 197 3.01 11.10 10.14
C LEU A 197 1.81 10.18 10.39
N LEU A 198 1.63 9.67 11.61
CA LEU A 198 0.52 8.77 11.92
C LEU A 198 -0.79 9.54 11.99
N ASP A 199 -0.79 10.75 12.57
CA ASP A 199 -1.93 11.66 12.48
C ASP A 199 -2.32 11.92 11.01
N PHE A 200 -1.33 12.03 10.13
CA PHE A 200 -1.53 12.37 8.72
C PHE A 200 -2.21 11.22 7.99
N VAL A 201 -1.72 9.99 8.15
CA VAL A 201 -2.36 8.83 7.50
C VAL A 201 -3.75 8.55 8.05
N HIS A 202 -4.01 8.84 9.33
CA HIS A 202 -5.35 8.77 9.91
C HIS A 202 -6.31 9.77 9.27
N GLN A 203 -5.86 11.00 8.99
CA GLN A 203 -6.68 12.02 8.35
C GLN A 203 -7.07 11.66 6.91
N HIS A 204 -6.23 10.91 6.20
CA HIS A 204 -6.46 10.45 4.82
C HIS A 204 -6.84 8.96 4.75
N SER A 205 -7.82 8.53 5.53
CA SER A 205 -8.19 7.11 5.70
C SER A 205 -8.67 6.40 4.43
N ASP A 206 -9.12 7.14 3.42
CA ASP A 206 -9.57 6.60 2.13
C ASP A 206 -8.42 6.34 1.14
N SER A 207 -7.23 6.82 1.50
CA SER A 207 -5.99 6.66 0.75
C SER A 207 -5.08 5.63 1.41
N PHE A 208 -4.28 4.95 0.60
CA PHE A 208 -3.29 3.99 1.04
C PHE A 208 -1.87 4.55 0.86
N PHE A 209 -1.05 4.40 1.90
CA PHE A 209 0.29 4.93 1.97
C PHE A 209 1.30 3.79 2.02
N MET A 210 2.37 3.92 1.23
CA MET A 210 3.60 3.15 1.42
C MET A 210 4.66 4.10 1.94
N MET A 211 5.42 3.73 2.98
CA MET A 211 6.53 4.57 3.44
C MET A 211 7.88 3.88 3.32
N TYR A 212 8.87 4.56 2.76
CA TYR A 212 10.26 4.12 2.86
C TYR A 212 10.82 4.50 4.22
N THR A 213 11.17 3.50 5.02
CA THR A 213 11.68 3.70 6.38
C THR A 213 12.99 2.93 6.59
N ASN A 214 13.85 3.46 7.46
CA ASN A 214 15.00 2.72 7.97
C ASN A 214 14.61 1.70 9.06
N GLY A 215 13.35 1.70 9.50
CA GLY A 215 12.77 0.74 10.45
C GLY A 215 13.19 0.94 11.91
N THR A 216 14.18 1.80 12.20
CA THR A 216 14.77 1.89 13.55
C THR A 216 13.88 2.58 14.58
N LEU A 217 12.84 3.30 14.13
CA LEU A 217 11.86 3.98 14.98
C LEU A 217 10.56 3.18 15.16
N ILE A 218 10.44 2.01 14.54
CA ILE A 218 9.27 1.14 14.70
C ILE A 218 9.42 0.38 16.02
N ASN A 219 8.62 0.78 17.00
CA ASN A 219 8.42 0.10 18.28
C ASN A 219 6.99 -0.44 18.36
N ASP A 220 6.64 -1.08 19.49
CA ASP A 220 5.33 -1.72 19.68
C ASP A 220 4.17 -0.72 19.51
N ARG A 221 4.27 0.45 20.17
CA ARG A 221 3.26 1.52 20.07
C ARG A 221 3.09 2.03 18.65
N THR A 222 4.20 2.32 17.97
CA THR A 222 4.18 2.80 16.58
C THR A 222 3.55 1.77 15.64
N ALA A 223 3.86 0.49 15.82
CA ALA A 223 3.28 -0.58 15.01
C ALA A 223 1.79 -0.79 15.29
N GLU A 224 1.34 -0.65 16.53
CA GLU A 224 -0.07 -0.70 16.91
C GLU A 224 -0.85 0.45 16.27
N GLN A 225 -0.34 1.69 16.31
CA GLN A 225 -0.96 2.83 15.64
C GLN A 225 -1.04 2.64 14.12
N MET A 226 0.00 2.08 13.49
CA MET A 226 -0.04 1.74 12.06
C MET A 226 -1.09 0.66 11.75
N ALA A 227 -1.20 -0.35 12.60
CA ALA A 227 -2.20 -1.41 12.47
C ALA A 227 -3.63 -0.89 12.64
N GLU A 228 -3.83 0.06 13.56
CA GLU A 228 -5.12 0.73 13.79
C GLU A 228 -5.54 1.57 12.57
N ALA A 229 -4.61 2.36 12.03
CA ALA A 229 -4.83 3.12 10.80
C ALA A 229 -5.15 2.17 9.62
N GLY A 230 -4.34 1.12 9.47
CA GLY A 230 -4.50 0.04 8.49
C GLY A 230 -4.47 0.50 7.02
N ASN A 231 -4.00 1.71 6.77
CA ASN A 231 -3.81 2.30 5.45
C ASN A 231 -2.36 2.74 5.21
N LEU A 232 -1.40 2.24 5.99
CA LEU A 232 0.03 2.51 5.86
C LEU A 232 0.82 1.19 5.88
N SER A 233 1.70 0.99 4.90
CA SER A 233 2.62 -0.15 4.84
C SER A 233 4.09 0.32 4.78
N PRO A 234 4.95 -0.12 5.69
CA PRO A 234 6.38 0.20 5.64
C PRO A 234 7.12 -0.66 4.59
N ALA A 235 7.92 0.00 3.76
CA ALA A 235 8.98 -0.59 2.96
C ALA A 235 10.31 -0.35 3.67
N ILE A 236 10.82 -1.40 4.32
CA ILE A 236 11.97 -1.32 5.23
C ILE A 236 13.26 -1.47 4.44
N SER A 237 14.09 -0.45 4.53
CA SER A 237 15.36 -0.45 3.83
C SER A 237 16.42 -1.32 4.53
N ILE A 238 16.89 -2.36 3.84
CA ILE A 238 17.92 -3.30 4.31
C ILE A 238 18.86 -3.70 3.17
N GLU A 239 20.18 -3.66 3.37
CA GLU A 239 21.19 -3.93 2.32
C GLU A 239 21.61 -5.40 2.26
N GLY A 240 20.73 -6.32 2.62
CA GLY A 240 21.05 -7.74 2.80
C GLY A 240 21.43 -8.04 4.24
N PHE A 241 22.54 -8.74 4.46
CA PHE A 241 22.91 -9.19 5.80
C PHE A 241 23.55 -8.09 6.66
N ALA A 242 23.94 -8.45 7.88
CA ALA A 242 24.46 -7.52 8.88
C ALA A 242 25.65 -6.69 8.37
N ALA A 243 26.64 -7.32 7.72
CA ALA A 243 27.86 -6.63 7.28
C ALA A 243 27.57 -5.50 6.27
N SER A 244 26.78 -5.78 5.23
CA SER A 244 26.42 -4.79 4.20
C SER A 244 25.51 -3.71 4.77
N THR A 245 24.56 -4.08 5.64
CA THR A 245 23.70 -3.11 6.34
C THR A 245 24.52 -2.19 7.24
N TYR A 246 25.50 -2.71 7.97
CA TYR A 246 26.36 -1.90 8.83
C TYR A 246 27.28 -0.98 8.04
N ALA A 247 27.85 -1.45 6.94
CA ALA A 247 28.72 -0.64 6.08
C ALA A 247 28.00 0.61 5.56
N ARG A 248 26.69 0.51 5.27
CA ARG A 248 25.91 1.63 4.78
C ARG A 248 25.21 2.44 5.87
N ARG A 249 24.55 1.78 6.81
CA ARG A 249 23.60 2.42 7.76
C ARG A 249 24.16 2.61 9.16
N GLY A 250 25.30 2.01 9.46
CA GLY A 250 25.94 2.03 10.78
C GLY A 250 25.70 0.76 11.59
N LYS A 251 26.59 0.52 12.56
CA LYS A 251 26.58 -0.67 13.41
C LYS A 251 25.27 -0.79 14.20
N GLY A 252 24.76 -2.01 14.33
CA GLY A 252 23.55 -2.33 15.09
C GLY A 252 22.21 -2.06 14.38
N VAL A 253 22.20 -1.37 13.23
CA VAL A 253 20.95 -1.08 12.49
C VAL A 253 20.26 -2.35 11.99
N PHE A 254 21.01 -3.35 11.52
CA PHE A 254 20.46 -4.65 11.11
C PHE A 254 19.60 -5.29 12.21
N GLY A 255 20.07 -5.31 13.46
CA GLY A 255 19.30 -5.85 14.59
C GLY A 255 18.02 -5.05 14.87
N LYS A 256 18.07 -3.72 14.73
CA LYS A 256 16.89 -2.85 14.88
C LYS A 256 15.86 -3.12 13.78
N ILE A 257 16.30 -3.33 12.54
CA ILE A 257 15.44 -3.71 11.41
C ILE A 257 14.76 -5.05 11.70
N LEU A 258 15.51 -6.08 12.13
CA LEU A 258 14.93 -7.38 12.47
C LEU A 258 13.91 -7.27 13.60
N LYS A 259 14.18 -6.43 14.62
CA LYS A 259 13.23 -6.14 15.69
C LYS A 259 11.94 -5.53 15.14
N ALA A 260 12.05 -4.50 14.30
CA ALA A 260 10.90 -3.86 13.66
C ALA A 260 10.06 -4.85 12.84
N MET A 261 10.71 -5.65 11.99
CA MET A 261 10.05 -6.70 11.21
C MET A 261 9.29 -7.69 12.10
N ASN A 262 9.86 -8.07 13.25
CA ASN A 262 9.21 -9.00 14.18
C ASN A 262 7.98 -8.36 14.86
N ILE A 263 8.08 -7.09 15.26
CA ILE A 263 6.95 -6.33 15.83
C ILE A 263 5.80 -6.23 14.81
N LEU A 264 6.11 -5.87 13.56
CA LEU A 264 5.14 -5.73 12.48
C LEU A 264 4.43 -7.06 12.17
N ARG A 265 5.18 -8.18 12.14
CA ARG A 265 4.59 -9.53 12.01
C ARG A 265 3.63 -9.84 13.15
N ARG A 266 3.98 -9.46 14.39
CA ARG A 266 3.15 -9.75 15.56
C ARG A 266 1.82 -9.00 15.53
N VAL A 267 1.80 -7.74 15.06
CA VAL A 267 0.56 -6.96 14.88
C VAL A 267 -0.18 -7.30 13.57
N GLY A 268 0.42 -8.13 12.72
CA GLY A 268 -0.16 -8.54 11.44
C GLY A 268 -0.18 -7.44 10.38
N LEU A 269 0.74 -6.48 10.44
CA LEU A 269 0.89 -5.43 9.42
C LEU A 269 1.85 -5.90 8.33
N PRO A 270 1.46 -5.90 7.04
CA PRO A 270 2.37 -6.25 5.96
C PRO A 270 3.49 -5.21 5.84
N PHE A 271 4.65 -5.66 5.38
CA PHE A 271 5.80 -4.80 5.09
C PHE A 271 6.63 -5.39 3.95
N GLY A 272 7.40 -4.52 3.29
CA GLY A 272 8.36 -4.84 2.24
C GLY A 272 9.80 -4.72 2.72
#